data_AF-A0A9P7IYL8-F1
#
_entry.id   AF-A0A9P7IYL8-F1
#
_cell.length_a   1.000
_cell.length_b   1.000
_cell.length_c   1.000
_cell.angle_alpha   90.00
_cell.angle_beta   90.00
_cell.angle_gamma   90.00
#
_symmetry.space_group_name_H-M   'P 1'
#
loop_
_entity.id
_entity.type
_entity.pdbx_description
1 polymer ?
#
loop_
_entity_poly.entity_id
_entity_poly.type
_entity_poly.pdbx_seq_one_letter_code
_entity_poly.pdbx_strand_id
1 'polypeptide(L)'
;MIPFVQWSPNLDASATFARLRDIFVSCQDREELCVKYGKAMAHICIQPVKIDEALLKLSWNDKFQGNRSHFIRNAFMAGRDAYHQLKNSSKVNDILKHRADTRTALRTMLVHGQSVELSRPDDEQLIWSGDMCWYHGDGCEPNCEEFDWLVDYLASDANTNYETQGDALLALSAMQELGSPTKRLSYISSLIRCMGSTRPRRVRHTVLRAVFEAREELASITSVSMPEGVDVHILDELSRAVLTAVHPNDDEAIHDTGPDASFHEDRDYCYIRLIYTLTQNDEWRQRLTRDGHLDRCISLVNGVSQKGHSDVGFYLLVIFGRIKSSGRDLPFSPAEERCWPLLKNPWNSVKYLVGEDGYVDEMPAFVTATRLNLTILDDGVPRKWFTELAEDVHMTLVNLQQSQAILVEHQ
;
A
#
# COMPACT_ATOMS: atom_id res chain seq x y z
N MET A 1 19.04 24.45 -4.02
CA MET A 1 18.42 23.98 -2.76
C MET A 1 18.37 25.11 -1.77
N ILE A 2 17.25 25.29 -1.08
CA ILE A 2 17.14 26.22 0.05
C ILE A 2 17.99 25.63 1.19
N PRO A 3 18.93 26.38 1.79
CA PRO A 3 19.73 25.86 2.90
C PRO A 3 18.82 25.42 4.05
N PHE A 4 19.21 24.33 4.72
CA PHE A 4 18.46 23.78 5.85
C PHE A 4 18.50 24.79 7.00
N VAL A 5 17.49 25.66 7.07
CA VAL A 5 17.26 26.50 8.24
C VAL A 5 16.64 25.59 9.28
N GLN A 6 17.23 25.48 10.46
CA GLN A 6 16.63 24.72 11.55
C GLN A 6 15.56 25.60 12.21
N TRP A 7 14.29 25.27 11.96
CA TRP A 7 13.17 25.99 12.56
C TRP A 7 12.97 25.50 14.00
N SER A 8 12.55 26.39 14.89
CA SER A 8 12.16 25.98 16.25
C SER A 8 10.93 25.07 16.17
N PRO A 9 10.89 23.93 16.88
CA PRO A 9 9.72 23.06 16.86
C PRO A 9 8.43 23.73 17.36
N ASN A 10 8.58 24.76 18.20
CA ASN A 10 7.46 25.53 18.76
C ASN A 10 7.01 26.68 17.84
N LEU A 11 7.65 26.84 16.68
CA LEU A 11 7.28 27.90 15.73
C LEU A 11 5.98 27.53 15.03
N ASP A 12 5.00 28.41 15.12
CA ASP A 12 3.78 28.35 14.34
C ASP A 12 4.02 28.98 12.96
N ALA A 13 4.12 28.14 11.93
CA ALA A 13 4.35 28.54 10.56
C ALA A 13 3.04 28.76 9.79
N SER A 14 1.86 28.65 10.42
CA SER A 14 0.56 28.68 9.74
C SER A 14 0.34 29.95 8.93
N ALA A 15 0.67 31.12 9.48
CA ALA A 15 0.52 32.40 8.78
C ALA A 15 1.44 32.51 7.55
N THR A 16 2.67 31.97 7.64
CA THR A 16 3.62 31.93 6.52
C THR A 16 3.15 30.94 5.46
N PHE A 17 2.68 29.76 5.89
CA PHE A 17 2.17 28.72 5.01
C PHE A 17 0.93 29.18 4.26
N ALA A 18 -0.03 29.82 4.94
CA ALA A 18 -1.22 30.40 4.32
C ALA A 18 -0.86 31.39 3.20
N ARG A 19 0.09 32.31 3.45
CA ARG A 19 0.56 33.24 2.41
C ARG A 19 1.21 32.53 1.23
N LEU A 20 2.04 31.52 1.48
CA LEU A 20 2.65 30.74 0.40
C LEU A 20 1.60 30.01 -0.43
N ARG A 21 0.58 29.44 0.23
CA ARG A 21 -0.57 28.81 -0.42
C ARG A 21 -1.35 29.80 -1.27
N ASP A 22 -1.68 30.98 -0.75
CA ASP A 22 -2.40 32.01 -1.51
C ASP A 22 -1.63 32.42 -2.76
N ILE A 23 -0.31 32.62 -2.63
CA ILE A 23 0.55 32.96 -3.76
C ILE A 23 0.64 31.79 -4.75
N PHE A 24 0.80 30.55 -4.26
CA PHE A 24 0.83 29.34 -5.09
C PHE A 24 -0.44 29.22 -5.94
N VAL A 25 -1.61 29.38 -5.33
CA VAL A 25 -2.91 29.35 -6.03
C VAL A 25 -3.00 30.48 -7.06
N SER A 26 -2.55 31.69 -6.72
CA SER A 26 -2.56 32.84 -7.65
C SER A 26 -1.60 32.69 -8.84
N CYS A 27 -0.59 31.81 -8.72
CA CYS A 27 0.45 31.60 -9.74
C CYS A 27 0.20 30.36 -10.61
N GLN A 28 -1.01 29.79 -10.61
CA GLN A 28 -1.32 28.54 -11.32
C GLN A 28 -0.98 28.57 -12.82
N ASP A 29 -1.08 29.74 -13.48
CA ASP A 29 -0.79 29.89 -14.91
C ASP A 29 0.68 30.26 -15.18
N ARG A 30 1.53 30.27 -14.15
CA ARG A 30 2.96 30.58 -14.22
C ARG A 30 3.77 29.44 -13.64
N GLU A 31 4.06 28.44 -14.47
CA GLU A 31 4.69 27.17 -14.08
C GLU A 31 5.91 27.35 -13.17
N GLU A 32 6.86 28.23 -13.53
CA GLU A 32 8.07 28.47 -12.73
C GLU A 32 7.76 28.96 -11.31
N LEU A 33 6.78 29.85 -11.16
CA LEU A 33 6.38 30.37 -9.85
C LEU A 33 5.59 29.31 -9.06
N CYS A 34 4.70 28.58 -9.73
CA CYS A 34 3.99 27.44 -9.15
C CYS A 34 4.97 26.43 -8.54
N VAL A 35 5.97 26.00 -9.31
CA VAL A 35 7.02 25.07 -8.85
C VAL A 35 7.82 25.66 -7.69
N LYS A 36 8.18 26.94 -7.76
CA LYS A 36 8.94 27.60 -6.68
C LYS A 36 8.17 27.63 -5.36
N TYR A 37 6.90 28.03 -5.38
CA TYR A 37 6.08 28.12 -4.16
C TYR A 37 5.67 26.74 -3.64
N GLY A 38 5.37 25.79 -4.51
CA GLY A 38 5.08 24.41 -4.10
C GLY A 38 6.28 23.76 -3.39
N LYS A 39 7.50 23.95 -3.90
CA LYS A 39 8.73 23.51 -3.22
C LYS A 39 8.93 24.21 -1.86
N ALA A 40 8.60 25.50 -1.77
CA ALA A 40 8.70 26.23 -0.51
C ALA A 40 7.68 25.72 0.53
N MET A 41 6.45 25.42 0.12
CA MET A 41 5.43 24.82 0.98
C MET A 41 5.88 23.44 1.46
N ALA A 42 6.36 22.58 0.55
CA ALA A 42 6.89 21.27 0.92
C ALA A 42 8.07 21.36 1.89
N HIS A 43 8.96 22.33 1.68
CA HIS A 43 10.06 22.59 2.60
C HIS A 43 9.58 22.96 4.01
N ILE A 44 8.45 23.66 4.18
CA ILE A 44 7.89 23.94 5.50
C ILE A 44 7.24 22.67 6.09
N CYS A 45 6.52 21.88 5.28
CA CYS A 45 5.86 20.65 5.73
C CYS A 45 6.83 19.61 6.30
N ILE A 46 8.05 19.49 5.74
CA ILE A 46 9.07 18.56 6.24
C ILE A 46 9.72 19.01 7.55
N GLN A 47 9.57 20.27 7.95
CA GLN A 47 10.14 20.80 9.19
C GLN A 47 9.24 20.46 10.39
N PRO A 48 9.81 20.30 11.59
CA PRO A 48 9.04 20.01 12.80
C PRO A 48 8.29 21.25 13.34
N VAL A 49 7.75 22.11 12.47
CA VAL A 49 7.01 23.32 12.82
C VAL A 49 5.51 23.04 12.90
N LYS A 50 4.78 23.82 13.69
CA LYS A 50 3.31 23.74 13.73
C LYS A 50 2.71 24.41 12.49
N ILE A 51 1.75 23.76 11.87
CA ILE A 51 0.93 24.28 10.76
C ILE A 51 -0.51 23.87 11.07
N ASP A 52 -1.47 24.76 10.89
CA ASP A 52 -2.89 24.41 10.93
C ASP A 52 -3.22 23.37 9.84
N GLU A 53 -3.72 22.21 10.25
CA GLU A 53 -4.08 21.09 9.36
C GLU A 53 -5.10 21.49 8.28
N ALA A 54 -5.98 22.45 8.57
CA ALA A 54 -6.92 22.96 7.57
C ALA A 54 -6.21 23.64 6.38
N LEU A 55 -4.98 24.12 6.59
CA LEU A 55 -4.18 24.74 5.53
C LEU A 55 -3.53 23.72 4.61
N LEU A 56 -3.29 22.49 5.07
CA LEU A 56 -2.70 21.41 4.28
C LEU A 56 -3.67 20.88 3.21
N LYS A 57 -4.98 20.98 3.48
CA LYS A 57 -6.06 20.67 2.54
C LYS A 57 -6.01 21.56 1.31
N LEU A 58 -5.62 20.99 0.18
CA LEU A 58 -5.47 21.67 -1.09
C LEU A 58 -6.29 20.94 -2.14
N SER A 59 -7.38 21.56 -2.60
CA SER A 59 -8.12 21.03 -3.74
C SER A 59 -7.24 21.08 -4.99
N TRP A 60 -6.50 20.00 -5.27
CA TRP A 60 -5.83 19.83 -6.56
C TRP A 60 -6.94 19.74 -7.61
N ASN A 61 -7.14 20.79 -8.40
CA ASN A 61 -7.93 20.66 -9.63
C ASN A 61 -7.12 19.86 -10.67
N ASP A 62 -7.71 19.52 -11.81
CA ASP A 62 -7.05 18.69 -12.84
C ASP A 62 -5.68 19.25 -13.29
N LYS A 63 -5.53 20.59 -13.33
CA LYS A 63 -4.23 21.23 -13.64
C LYS A 63 -3.16 20.98 -12.58
N PHE A 64 -3.59 20.85 -11.33
CA PHE A 64 -2.74 20.65 -10.17
C PHE A 64 -2.26 19.20 -10.04
N GLN A 65 -3.04 18.22 -10.52
CA GLN A 65 -2.62 16.81 -10.56
C GLN A 65 -1.36 16.60 -11.43
N GLY A 66 -1.27 17.29 -12.57
CA GLY A 66 -0.04 17.31 -13.39
C GLY A 66 1.17 17.89 -12.66
N ASN A 67 0.95 18.95 -11.88
CA ASN A 67 2.02 19.57 -11.07
C ASN A 67 2.50 18.65 -9.95
N ARG A 68 1.61 17.86 -9.32
CA ARG A 68 1.97 16.88 -8.29
C ARG A 68 3.00 15.87 -8.80
N SER A 69 2.71 15.25 -9.96
CA SER A 69 3.64 14.34 -10.63
C SER A 69 5.02 14.99 -10.86
N HIS A 70 5.06 16.26 -11.28
CA HIS A 70 6.31 17.00 -11.42
C HIS A 70 7.04 17.26 -10.10
N PHE A 71 6.33 17.51 -9.00
CA PHE A 71 6.97 17.66 -7.69
C PHE A 71 7.59 16.36 -7.20
N ILE A 72 6.85 15.25 -7.29
CA ILE A 72 7.31 13.90 -6.92
C ILE A 72 8.54 13.53 -7.76
N ARG A 73 8.46 13.66 -9.09
CA ARG A 73 9.59 13.39 -9.99
C ARG A 73 10.82 14.24 -9.67
N ASN A 74 10.65 15.56 -9.52
CA ASN A 74 11.78 16.45 -9.23
C ASN A 74 12.45 16.12 -7.89
N ALA A 75 11.66 15.73 -6.88
CA ALA A 75 12.18 15.30 -5.59
C ALA A 75 12.92 13.95 -5.72
N PHE A 76 12.35 12.99 -6.44
CA PHE A 76 12.97 11.70 -6.72
C PHE A 76 14.34 11.86 -7.40
N MET A 77 14.41 12.67 -8.47
CA MET A 77 15.64 12.93 -9.22
C MET A 77 16.69 13.64 -8.37
N ALA A 78 16.28 14.60 -7.53
CA ALA A 78 17.19 15.25 -6.59
C ALA A 78 17.74 14.26 -5.54
N GLY A 79 16.93 13.30 -5.09
CA GLY A 79 17.34 12.22 -4.18
C GLY A 79 18.38 11.30 -4.81
N ARG A 80 18.15 10.89 -6.07
CA ARG A 80 19.06 10.09 -6.87
C ARG A 80 20.41 10.79 -7.06
N ASP A 81 20.40 12.04 -7.48
CA ASP A 81 21.62 12.83 -7.71
C ASP A 81 22.42 13.01 -6.40
N ALA A 82 21.74 13.30 -5.29
CA ALA A 82 22.36 13.38 -3.97
C ALA A 82 22.98 12.04 -3.54
N TYR A 83 22.30 10.91 -3.81
CA TYR A 83 22.82 9.59 -3.49
C TYR A 83 24.05 9.21 -4.33
N HIS A 84 24.07 9.54 -5.62
CA HIS A 84 25.27 9.34 -6.45
C HIS A 84 26.45 10.18 -5.95
N GLN A 85 26.20 11.43 -5.54
CA GLN A 85 27.22 12.27 -4.93
C GLN A 85 27.71 11.69 -3.59
N LEU A 86 26.81 11.14 -2.77
CA LEU A 86 27.14 10.41 -1.54
C LEU A 86 28.10 9.25 -1.80
N LYS A 87 27.79 8.38 -2.77
CA LYS A 87 28.63 7.23 -3.15
C LYS A 87 30.02 7.62 -3.62
N ASN A 88 30.14 8.76 -4.31
CA ASN A 88 31.39 9.24 -4.88
C ASN A 88 32.21 10.12 -3.92
N SER A 89 31.68 10.44 -2.73
CA SER A 89 32.31 11.34 -1.77
C SER A 89 33.28 10.59 -0.85
N SER A 90 34.48 11.13 -0.69
CA SER A 90 35.48 10.61 0.27
C SER A 90 35.59 11.46 1.54
N LYS A 91 35.04 12.69 1.54
CA LYS A 91 35.08 13.60 2.69
C LYS A 91 33.85 13.40 3.58
N VAL A 92 34.08 13.27 4.89
CA VAL A 92 33.00 13.06 5.88
C VAL A 92 31.93 14.16 5.82
N ASN A 93 32.32 15.43 5.67
CA ASN A 93 31.34 16.53 5.59
C ASN A 93 30.47 16.44 4.33
N ASP A 94 31.04 16.04 3.20
CA ASP A 94 30.29 15.87 1.94
C ASP A 94 29.34 14.67 2.06
N ILE A 95 29.79 13.57 2.66
CA ILE A 95 28.95 12.40 2.98
C ILE A 95 27.75 12.80 3.84
N LEU A 96 27.96 13.55 4.92
CA LEU A 96 26.88 13.99 5.81
C LEU A 96 25.89 14.92 5.08
N LYS A 97 26.41 15.84 4.26
CA LYS A 97 25.60 16.74 3.46
C LYS A 97 24.73 15.97 2.46
N HIS A 98 25.35 15.14 1.61
CA HIS A 98 24.63 14.39 0.58
C HIS A 98 23.61 13.42 1.18
N ARG A 99 23.91 12.83 2.34
CA ARG A 99 22.92 12.04 3.10
C ARG A 99 21.71 12.89 3.53
N ALA A 100 21.94 14.09 4.06
CA ALA A 100 20.87 15.00 4.44
C ALA A 100 20.06 15.47 3.23
N ASP A 101 20.71 15.67 2.09
CA ASP A 101 20.08 16.04 0.82
C ASP A 101 19.19 14.91 0.29
N THR A 102 19.68 13.65 0.29
CA THR A 102 18.86 12.48 -0.06
C THR A 102 17.63 12.36 0.83
N ARG A 103 17.80 12.48 2.16
CA ARG A 103 16.66 12.46 3.11
C ARG A 103 15.67 13.59 2.83
N THR A 104 16.15 14.80 2.60
CA THR A 104 15.30 15.97 2.32
C THR A 104 14.50 15.77 1.04
N ALA A 105 15.13 15.22 0.01
CA ALA A 105 14.50 14.93 -1.26
C ALA A 105 13.40 13.86 -1.10
N LEU A 106 13.68 12.75 -0.42
CA LEU A 106 12.68 11.72 -0.13
C LEU A 106 11.50 12.27 0.67
N ARG A 107 11.75 13.02 1.75
CA ARG A 107 10.67 13.65 2.53
C ARG A 107 9.85 14.64 1.71
N THR A 108 10.49 15.37 0.79
CA THR A 108 9.78 16.29 -0.13
C THR A 108 8.86 15.51 -1.07
N MET A 109 9.28 14.36 -1.58
CA MET A 109 8.46 13.48 -2.40
C MET A 109 7.20 13.06 -1.63
N LEU A 110 7.35 12.63 -0.37
CA LEU A 110 6.26 12.17 0.49
C LEU A 110 5.22 13.26 0.80
N VAL A 111 5.63 14.52 0.92
CA VAL A 111 4.70 15.64 1.15
C VAL A 111 3.64 15.74 0.05
N HIS A 112 3.99 15.35 -1.17
CA HIS A 112 3.11 15.35 -2.33
C HIS A 112 2.41 14.00 -2.56
N GLY A 113 2.54 13.06 -1.62
CA GLY A 113 2.05 11.69 -1.77
C GLY A 113 0.52 11.55 -1.76
N GLN A 114 -0.22 12.47 -1.14
CA GLN A 114 -1.68 12.43 -1.19
C GLN A 114 -2.22 13.16 -2.43
N SER A 115 -3.31 12.63 -2.98
CA SER A 115 -3.95 13.16 -4.19
C SER A 115 -4.71 14.45 -3.96
N VAL A 116 -5.18 14.71 -2.73
CA VAL A 116 -6.10 15.80 -2.37
C VAL A 116 -5.54 16.79 -1.34
N GLU A 117 -4.34 16.57 -0.82
CA GLU A 117 -3.71 17.47 0.16
C GLU A 117 -2.20 17.29 0.20
N LEU A 118 -1.52 18.24 0.85
CA LEU A 118 -0.12 18.04 1.25
C LEU A 118 -0.12 17.33 2.59
N SER A 119 0.79 16.40 2.79
CA SER A 119 0.85 15.63 4.03
C SER A 119 2.17 15.82 4.75
N ARG A 120 2.17 15.56 6.06
CA ARG A 120 3.42 15.43 6.80
C ARG A 120 4.10 14.13 6.39
N PRO A 121 5.43 14.09 6.15
CA PRO A 121 6.09 12.85 5.77
C PRO A 121 5.93 11.71 6.78
N ASP A 122 5.69 12.04 8.04
CA ASP A 122 5.51 11.07 9.13
C ASP A 122 4.03 10.71 9.38
N ASP A 123 3.11 11.24 8.55
CA ASP A 123 1.71 10.86 8.60
C ASP A 123 1.55 9.38 8.23
N GLU A 124 0.94 8.63 9.14
CA GLU A 124 0.57 7.23 8.97
C GLU A 124 -0.30 7.02 7.73
N GLN A 125 -1.23 7.94 7.46
CA GLN A 125 -2.15 7.80 6.31
C GLN A 125 -1.38 7.72 4.99
N LEU A 126 -0.24 8.42 4.87
CA LEU A 126 0.61 8.33 3.67
C LEU A 126 1.09 6.91 3.38
N ILE A 127 1.25 6.08 4.39
CA ILE A 127 1.70 4.69 4.20
C ILE A 127 0.64 3.91 3.42
N TRP A 128 -0.64 4.17 3.68
CA TRP A 128 -1.73 3.32 3.19
C TRP A 128 -2.54 3.93 2.05
N SER A 129 -2.77 5.24 2.10
CA SER A 129 -3.51 6.02 1.09
C SER A 129 -2.62 6.90 0.22
N GLY A 130 -1.31 6.93 0.51
CA GLY A 130 -0.35 7.65 -0.31
C GLY A 130 -0.19 6.99 -1.69
N ASP A 131 -0.17 7.84 -2.70
CA ASP A 131 0.21 7.52 -4.05
C ASP A 131 1.54 8.22 -4.36
N MET A 132 2.55 7.46 -4.74
CA MET A 132 3.88 7.98 -5.03
C MET A 132 4.18 7.97 -6.53
N CYS A 133 3.18 7.65 -7.35
CA CYS A 133 3.31 7.57 -8.80
C CYS A 133 3.62 8.96 -9.39
N TRP A 134 4.46 8.94 -10.41
CA TRP A 134 4.81 10.11 -11.19
C TRP A 134 5.05 9.70 -12.63
N TYR A 135 5.06 10.70 -13.51
CA TYR A 135 5.16 10.50 -14.95
C TYR A 135 6.26 11.38 -15.55
N HIS A 136 6.88 10.85 -16.59
CA HIS A 136 7.80 11.57 -17.46
C HIS A 136 7.09 12.71 -18.20
N GLY A 137 7.86 13.59 -18.85
CA GLY A 137 7.30 14.71 -19.60
C GLY A 137 6.46 14.30 -20.81
N ASP A 138 6.62 13.06 -21.26
CA ASP A 138 5.86 12.40 -22.33
C ASP A 138 4.63 11.63 -21.81
N GLY A 139 4.39 11.63 -20.50
CA GLY A 139 3.30 10.90 -19.85
C GLY A 139 3.60 9.43 -19.54
N CYS A 140 4.81 8.93 -19.83
CA CYS A 140 5.17 7.55 -19.50
C CYS A 140 5.46 7.39 -18.01
N GLU A 141 5.14 6.22 -17.45
CA GLU A 141 5.57 5.82 -16.11
C GLU A 141 7.09 5.57 -16.08
N PRO A 142 7.75 5.79 -14.93
CA PRO A 142 9.14 5.42 -14.76
C PRO A 142 9.33 3.92 -14.87
N ASN A 143 10.43 3.50 -15.51
CA ASN A 143 10.81 2.09 -15.51
C ASN A 143 11.45 1.69 -14.17
N CYS A 144 11.55 0.39 -13.92
CA CYS A 144 12.12 -0.13 -12.68
C CYS A 144 13.62 0.16 -12.52
N GLU A 145 14.39 0.31 -13.60
CA GLU A 145 15.81 0.69 -13.54
C GLU A 145 16.01 2.09 -12.93
N GLU A 146 15.05 3.00 -13.09
CA GLU A 146 15.11 4.34 -12.47
C GLU A 146 15.06 4.28 -10.94
N PHE A 147 14.57 3.18 -10.35
CA PHE A 147 14.50 2.95 -8.91
C PHE A 147 15.69 2.16 -8.35
N ASP A 148 16.60 1.65 -9.20
CA ASP A 148 17.74 0.83 -8.76
C ASP A 148 18.61 1.53 -7.70
N TRP A 149 18.68 2.87 -7.75
CA TRP A 149 19.42 3.65 -6.76
C TRP A 149 18.81 3.55 -5.36
N LEU A 150 17.49 3.43 -5.24
CA LEU A 150 16.80 3.22 -3.96
C LEU A 150 17.05 1.82 -3.43
N VAL A 151 17.08 0.81 -4.32
CA VAL A 151 17.45 -0.55 -3.93
C VAL A 151 18.88 -0.58 -3.40
N ASP A 152 19.82 0.06 -4.11
CA ASP A 152 21.19 0.22 -3.65
C ASP A 152 21.28 0.99 -2.32
N TYR A 153 20.47 2.04 -2.16
CA TYR A 153 20.41 2.84 -0.95
C TYR A 153 19.97 2.00 0.25
N LEU A 154 18.92 1.20 0.09
CA LEU A 154 18.43 0.29 1.12
C LEU A 154 19.43 -0.82 1.44
N ALA A 155 20.11 -1.36 0.43
CA ALA A 155 21.11 -2.41 0.59
C ALA A 155 22.39 -1.93 1.28
N SER A 156 22.70 -0.62 1.18
CA SER A 156 23.81 -0.03 1.91
C SER A 156 23.48 0.07 3.41
N ASP A 157 23.87 -0.97 4.17
CA ASP A 157 23.55 -1.14 5.62
C ASP A 157 24.20 -0.08 6.54
N ALA A 158 24.92 0.90 5.99
CA ALA A 158 25.72 1.86 6.72
C ALA A 158 24.92 3.11 7.15
N ASN A 159 24.28 3.03 8.32
CA ASN A 159 23.76 4.19 9.07
C ASN A 159 22.57 4.95 8.43
N THR A 160 21.72 4.26 7.67
CA THR A 160 20.43 4.84 7.27
C THR A 160 19.52 4.87 8.50
N ASN A 161 19.09 6.06 8.93
CA ASN A 161 18.11 6.15 10.01
C ASN A 161 16.78 5.50 9.56
N TYR A 162 16.03 4.93 10.51
CA TYR A 162 14.79 4.22 10.18
C TYR A 162 13.75 5.10 9.49
N GLU A 163 13.76 6.41 9.76
CA GLU A 163 12.92 7.38 9.06
C GLU A 163 13.21 7.41 7.55
N THR A 164 14.46 7.64 7.14
CA THR A 164 14.80 7.72 5.71
C THR A 164 14.66 6.37 5.03
N GLN A 165 14.87 5.27 5.77
CA GLN A 165 14.57 3.92 5.28
C GLN A 165 13.07 3.77 4.96
N GLY A 166 12.20 4.23 5.86
CA GLY A 166 10.76 4.26 5.64
C GLY A 166 10.37 5.13 4.43
N ASP A 167 10.99 6.30 4.30
CA ASP A 167 10.75 7.21 3.16
C ASP A 167 11.16 6.57 1.82
N ALA A 168 12.33 5.92 1.79
CA ALA A 168 12.84 5.22 0.61
C ALA A 168 11.95 4.04 0.20
N LEU A 169 11.46 3.26 1.17
CA LEU A 169 10.51 2.16 0.92
C LEU A 169 9.18 2.68 0.37
N LEU A 170 8.66 3.77 0.92
CA LEU A 170 7.43 4.36 0.43
C LEU A 170 7.61 4.95 -0.98
N ALA A 171 8.76 5.57 -1.28
CA ALA A 171 9.11 5.98 -2.64
C ALA A 171 9.20 4.79 -3.61
N LEU A 172 9.74 3.65 -3.18
CA LEU A 172 9.78 2.41 -3.97
C LEU A 172 8.40 1.82 -4.26
N SER A 173 7.37 2.13 -3.47
CA SER A 173 6.00 1.68 -3.78
C SER A 173 5.48 2.22 -5.12
N ALA A 174 6.01 3.35 -5.59
CA ALA A 174 5.70 3.90 -6.92
C ALA A 174 6.18 3.03 -8.08
N MET A 175 7.14 2.12 -7.84
CA MET A 175 7.69 1.24 -8.86
C MET A 175 6.71 0.14 -9.27
N GLN A 176 5.81 -0.28 -8.36
CA GLN A 176 4.82 -1.36 -8.57
C GLN A 176 5.37 -2.72 -9.06
N GLU A 177 6.70 -2.86 -9.06
CA GLU A 177 7.45 -4.01 -9.52
C GLU A 177 8.42 -4.51 -8.44
N LEU A 178 9.16 -5.57 -8.72
CA LEU A 178 10.21 -6.16 -7.89
C LEU A 178 11.60 -5.71 -8.34
N GLY A 179 11.69 -4.55 -8.99
CA GLY A 179 12.94 -3.93 -9.42
C GLY A 179 13.52 -4.55 -10.68
N SER A 180 14.56 -3.89 -11.22
CA SER A 180 15.20 -4.36 -12.44
C SER A 180 15.75 -5.79 -12.28
N PRO A 181 15.92 -6.55 -13.38
CA PRO A 181 16.45 -7.91 -13.32
C PRO A 181 17.77 -8.01 -12.54
N THR A 182 18.61 -6.97 -12.59
CA THR A 182 19.92 -6.96 -11.90
C THR A 182 19.83 -6.61 -10.40
N LYS A 183 18.75 -5.96 -9.97
CA LYS A 183 18.55 -5.51 -8.58
C LYS A 183 17.50 -6.29 -7.82
N ARG A 184 16.66 -7.08 -8.51
CA ARG A 184 15.54 -7.82 -7.92
C ARG A 184 15.91 -8.62 -6.68
N LEU A 185 16.99 -9.40 -6.72
CA LEU A 185 17.44 -10.18 -5.55
C LEU A 185 17.79 -9.29 -4.35
N SER A 186 18.51 -8.20 -4.59
CA SER A 186 18.89 -7.21 -3.57
C SER A 186 17.66 -6.50 -2.99
N TYR A 187 16.68 -6.22 -3.84
CA TYR A 187 15.44 -5.60 -3.43
C TYR A 187 14.62 -6.53 -2.54
N ILE A 188 14.35 -7.76 -2.97
CA ILE A 188 13.63 -8.76 -2.16
C ILE A 188 14.32 -8.99 -0.82
N SER A 189 15.65 -9.12 -0.82
CA SER A 189 16.44 -9.25 0.41
C SER A 189 16.28 -8.04 1.34
N SER A 190 16.23 -6.84 0.77
CA SER A 190 15.97 -5.62 1.52
C SER A 190 14.55 -5.57 2.09
N LEU A 191 13.53 -6.02 1.33
CA LEU A 191 12.15 -6.12 1.80
C LEU A 191 12.05 -7.06 3.00
N ILE A 192 12.59 -8.27 2.89
CA ILE A 192 12.63 -9.27 3.99
C ILE A 192 13.26 -8.66 5.25
N ARG A 193 14.44 -8.05 5.09
CA ARG A 193 15.17 -7.43 6.20
C ARG A 193 14.38 -6.30 6.86
N CYS A 194 13.61 -5.51 6.11
CA CYS A 194 12.80 -4.40 6.62
C CYS A 194 11.51 -4.86 7.32
N MET A 195 11.02 -6.06 7.02
CA MET A 195 9.84 -6.67 7.64
C MET A 195 10.13 -7.40 8.96
N GLY A 196 11.39 -7.57 9.34
CA GLY A 196 11.77 -8.29 10.57
C GLY A 196 11.13 -7.70 11.83
N SER A 197 10.81 -8.56 12.81
CA SER A 197 10.08 -8.19 14.03
C SER A 197 10.73 -7.10 14.88
N THR A 198 12.05 -6.97 14.83
CA THR A 198 12.81 -5.93 15.55
C THR A 198 12.84 -4.57 14.83
N ARG A 199 12.28 -4.49 13.63
CA ARG A 199 12.26 -3.25 12.84
C ARG A 199 11.17 -2.32 13.37
N PRO A 200 11.42 -0.99 13.37
CA PRO A 200 10.40 -0.04 13.76
C PRO A 200 9.15 -0.17 12.90
N ARG A 201 8.00 0.03 13.54
CA ARG A 201 6.67 -0.08 12.95
C ARG A 201 6.54 0.63 11.59
N ARG A 202 6.97 1.89 11.50
CA ARG A 202 6.96 2.66 10.24
C ARG A 202 7.70 1.95 9.10
N VAL A 203 8.88 1.37 9.38
CA VAL A 203 9.65 0.63 8.38
C VAL A 203 8.92 -0.64 7.96
N ARG A 204 8.36 -1.39 8.91
CA ARG A 204 7.56 -2.61 8.63
C ARG A 204 6.31 -2.31 7.81
N HIS A 205 5.66 -1.19 8.07
CA HIS A 205 4.43 -0.80 7.39
C HIS A 205 4.70 -0.26 5.98
N THR A 206 5.74 0.58 5.79
CA THR A 206 6.10 1.06 4.45
C THR A 206 6.65 -0.03 3.55
N VAL A 207 7.39 -1.01 4.09
CA VAL A 207 7.79 -2.18 3.29
C VAL A 207 6.60 -3.07 2.92
N LEU A 208 5.62 -3.25 3.82
CA LEU A 208 4.39 -3.99 3.50
C LEU A 208 3.63 -3.28 2.38
N ARG A 209 3.55 -1.94 2.41
CA ARG A 209 3.00 -1.14 1.32
C ARG A 209 3.75 -1.38 0.01
N ALA A 210 5.07 -1.35 0.01
CA ALA A 210 5.88 -1.60 -1.18
C ALA A 210 5.66 -3.02 -1.75
N VAL A 211 5.56 -4.04 -0.89
CA VAL A 211 5.22 -5.42 -1.31
C VAL A 211 3.81 -5.50 -1.86
N PHE A 212 2.85 -4.80 -1.25
CA PHE A 212 1.47 -4.72 -1.73
C PHE A 212 1.40 -4.12 -3.13
N GLU A 213 2.17 -3.09 -3.44
CA GLU A 213 2.16 -2.53 -4.81
C GLU A 213 2.80 -3.46 -5.83
N ALA A 214 3.81 -4.23 -5.44
CA ALA A 214 4.44 -5.25 -6.29
C ALA A 214 3.67 -6.59 -6.39
N ARG A 215 2.45 -6.67 -5.85
CA ARG A 215 1.70 -7.93 -5.68
C ARG A 215 1.42 -8.68 -6.99
N GLU A 216 1.17 -7.97 -8.09
CA GLU A 216 0.81 -8.59 -9.38
C GLU A 216 2.03 -9.28 -10.00
N GLU A 217 3.19 -8.60 -10.02
CA GLU A 217 4.44 -9.24 -10.43
C GLU A 217 4.78 -10.41 -9.50
N LEU A 218 4.63 -10.23 -8.18
CA LEU A 218 4.91 -11.28 -7.21
C LEU A 218 4.05 -12.54 -7.44
N ALA A 219 2.75 -12.37 -7.73
CA ALA A 219 1.85 -13.49 -8.05
C ALA A 219 2.19 -14.17 -9.38
N SER A 220 2.78 -13.45 -10.34
CA SER A 220 3.21 -14.01 -11.63
C SER A 220 4.46 -14.89 -11.54
N ILE A 221 5.23 -14.79 -10.45
CA ILE A 221 6.44 -15.59 -10.24
C ILE A 221 6.06 -17.04 -9.93
N THR A 222 6.60 -17.96 -10.73
CA THR A 222 6.51 -19.41 -10.56
C THR A 222 7.92 -19.99 -10.52
N SER A 223 8.10 -21.20 -10.02
CA SER A 223 9.37 -21.94 -10.05
C SER A 223 10.02 -22.00 -11.44
N VAL A 224 9.21 -21.97 -12.52
CA VAL A 224 9.67 -22.01 -13.92
C VAL A 224 10.02 -20.62 -14.47
N SER A 225 9.37 -19.56 -13.97
CA SER A 225 9.62 -18.18 -14.36
C SER A 225 10.58 -17.44 -13.40
N MET A 226 11.24 -18.16 -12.49
CA MET A 226 12.20 -17.58 -11.58
C MET A 226 13.34 -16.92 -12.36
N PRO A 227 13.62 -15.63 -12.11
CA PRO A 227 14.79 -14.96 -12.65
C PRO A 227 16.07 -15.67 -12.19
N GLU A 228 17.09 -15.74 -13.06
CA GLU A 228 18.38 -16.33 -12.72
C GLU A 228 18.93 -15.74 -11.40
N GLY A 229 19.21 -16.61 -10.44
CA GLY A 229 19.78 -16.23 -9.14
C GLY A 229 18.78 -15.93 -8.02
N VAL A 230 17.47 -15.94 -8.28
CA VAL A 230 16.44 -15.88 -7.22
C VAL A 230 16.11 -17.32 -6.81
N ASP A 231 16.59 -17.73 -5.63
CA ASP A 231 16.29 -19.06 -5.06
C ASP A 231 14.83 -19.11 -4.61
N VAL A 232 14.15 -20.24 -4.82
CA VAL A 232 12.82 -20.53 -4.26
C VAL A 232 12.77 -20.25 -2.75
N HIS A 233 13.89 -20.47 -2.04
CA HIS A 233 14.01 -20.18 -0.62
C HIS A 233 13.75 -18.69 -0.27
N ILE A 234 14.09 -17.75 -1.14
CA ILE A 234 13.88 -16.32 -0.84
C ILE A 234 12.41 -15.93 -0.85
N LEU A 235 11.58 -16.59 -1.68
CA LEU A 235 10.13 -16.37 -1.67
C LEU A 235 9.48 -16.96 -0.41
N ASP A 236 10.03 -18.08 0.07
CA ASP A 236 9.62 -18.67 1.35
C ASP A 236 9.98 -17.75 2.53
N GLU A 237 11.15 -17.13 2.50
CA GLU A 237 11.52 -16.08 3.47
C GLU A 237 10.63 -14.85 3.37
N LEU A 238 10.33 -14.39 2.16
CA LEU A 238 9.45 -13.25 1.92
C LEU A 238 8.05 -13.50 2.47
N SER A 239 7.47 -14.67 2.22
CA SER A 239 6.18 -15.12 2.78
C SER A 239 6.16 -14.97 4.31
N ARG A 240 7.11 -15.59 5.01
CA ARG A 240 7.23 -15.49 6.48
C ARG A 240 7.46 -14.05 6.96
N ALA A 241 8.24 -13.26 6.22
CA ALA A 241 8.51 -11.88 6.55
C ALA A 241 7.24 -11.00 6.43
N VAL A 242 6.43 -11.21 5.39
CA VAL A 242 5.12 -10.54 5.25
C VAL A 242 4.22 -10.84 6.45
N LEU A 243 4.16 -12.10 6.90
CA LEU A 243 3.40 -12.44 8.09
C LEU A 243 3.94 -11.74 9.35
N THR A 244 5.26 -11.71 9.50
CA THR A 244 5.94 -11.02 10.62
C THR A 244 5.63 -9.52 10.64
N ALA A 245 5.50 -8.88 9.47
CA ALA A 245 5.24 -7.45 9.37
C ALA A 245 3.87 -7.05 9.93
N VAL A 246 2.86 -7.92 9.79
CA VAL A 246 1.47 -7.70 10.23
C VAL A 246 1.14 -8.32 11.59
N HIS A 247 2.03 -9.14 12.13
CA HIS A 247 1.86 -9.85 13.39
C HIS A 247 3.16 -9.80 14.23
N PRO A 248 3.62 -8.61 14.66
CA PRO A 248 4.81 -8.51 15.51
C PRO A 248 4.51 -9.04 16.92
N ASN A 249 4.98 -10.24 17.24
CA ASN A 249 5.01 -10.91 18.57
C ASN A 249 3.88 -10.57 19.58
N ASP A 250 3.07 -11.57 19.90
CA ASP A 250 1.91 -11.53 20.83
C ASP A 250 2.22 -11.18 22.31
N ASP A 251 3.49 -10.97 22.68
CA ASP A 251 3.88 -10.75 24.08
C ASP A 251 3.54 -9.34 24.61
N GLU A 252 3.23 -8.38 23.72
CA GLU A 252 2.84 -7.01 24.10
C GLU A 252 1.40 -6.69 23.66
N ALA A 253 0.51 -6.63 24.67
CA ALA A 253 -0.73 -5.86 24.71
C ALA A 253 -2.03 -6.45 24.12
N ILE A 254 -2.76 -7.13 25.00
CA ILE A 254 -4.20 -7.46 24.92
C ILE A 254 -5.13 -6.21 24.81
N HIS A 255 -4.58 -4.99 24.83
CA HIS A 255 -5.34 -3.74 24.83
C HIS A 255 -4.77 -2.64 23.90
N ASP A 256 -3.86 -2.96 22.98
CA ASP A 256 -3.33 -1.94 22.08
C ASP A 256 -4.34 -1.60 20.97
N THR A 257 -4.81 -0.36 20.94
CA THR A 257 -5.54 0.24 19.81
C THR A 257 -4.60 0.98 18.86
N GLY A 258 -3.30 0.96 19.15
CA GLY A 258 -2.27 1.47 18.29
C GLY A 258 -2.19 0.68 16.99
N PRO A 259 -1.35 1.09 16.04
CA PRO A 259 -1.50 0.55 14.70
C PRO A 259 -0.73 -0.77 14.47
N ASP A 260 -0.15 -1.33 15.53
CA ASP A 260 0.19 -2.75 15.64
C ASP A 260 -0.90 -3.57 16.37
N ALA A 261 -2.09 -3.00 16.59
CA ALA A 261 -3.27 -3.70 17.12
C ALA A 261 -3.56 -5.00 16.35
N SER A 262 -4.26 -5.92 17.02
CA SER A 262 -4.66 -7.21 16.45
C SER A 262 -5.37 -7.05 15.10
N PHE A 263 -6.19 -5.99 14.98
CA PHE A 263 -6.80 -5.53 13.74
C PHE A 263 -6.55 -4.03 13.56
N HIS A 264 -5.90 -3.67 12.45
CA HIS A 264 -5.74 -2.30 11.98
C HIS A 264 -6.23 -2.21 10.54
N GLU A 265 -7.23 -1.37 10.30
CA GLU A 265 -8.02 -1.34 9.07
C GLU A 265 -7.16 -1.20 7.80
N ASP A 266 -6.36 -0.14 7.71
CA ASP A 266 -5.60 0.13 6.48
C ASP A 266 -4.49 -0.90 6.22
N ARG A 267 -3.69 -1.20 7.25
CA ARG A 267 -2.67 -2.26 7.25
C ARG A 267 -3.25 -3.61 6.82
N ASP A 268 -4.31 -4.06 7.49
CA ASP A 268 -4.87 -5.38 7.26
C ASP A 268 -5.65 -5.44 5.95
N TYR A 269 -6.20 -4.31 5.46
CA TYR A 269 -6.72 -4.19 4.11
C TYR A 269 -5.63 -4.45 3.06
N CYS A 270 -4.48 -3.76 3.15
CA CYS A 270 -3.35 -3.98 2.26
C CYS A 270 -2.85 -5.43 2.32
N TYR A 271 -2.73 -5.99 3.53
CA TYR A 271 -2.34 -7.38 3.72
C TYR A 271 -3.33 -8.36 3.07
N ILE A 272 -4.63 -8.23 3.35
CA ILE A 272 -5.66 -9.15 2.83
C ILE A 272 -5.70 -9.10 1.30
N ARG A 273 -5.60 -7.91 0.70
CA ARG A 273 -5.53 -7.79 -0.78
C ARG A 273 -4.25 -8.38 -1.36
N LEU A 274 -3.10 -8.19 -0.70
CA LEU A 274 -1.86 -8.87 -1.09
C LEU A 274 -2.04 -10.39 -1.07
N ILE A 275 -2.54 -10.95 0.03
CA ILE A 275 -2.78 -12.40 0.15
C ILE A 275 -3.76 -12.87 -0.93
N TYR A 276 -4.85 -12.13 -1.14
CA TYR A 276 -5.82 -12.43 -2.18
C TYR A 276 -5.17 -12.53 -3.57
N THR A 277 -4.36 -11.55 -3.97
CA THR A 277 -3.66 -11.60 -5.27
C THR A 277 -2.71 -12.79 -5.33
N LEU A 278 -1.92 -13.03 -4.29
CA LEU A 278 -0.98 -14.17 -4.26
C LEU A 278 -1.69 -15.53 -4.34
N THR A 279 -2.91 -15.66 -3.81
CA THR A 279 -3.67 -16.93 -3.92
C THR A 279 -4.10 -17.30 -5.35
N GLN A 280 -3.91 -16.43 -6.33
CA GLN A 280 -4.15 -16.77 -7.74
C GLN A 280 -3.12 -17.77 -8.28
N ASN A 281 -1.97 -17.91 -7.62
CA ASN A 281 -0.89 -18.80 -7.99
C ASN A 281 -0.79 -20.01 -7.02
N ASP A 282 -0.72 -21.22 -7.56
CA ASP A 282 -0.75 -22.48 -6.80
C ASP A 282 0.44 -22.63 -5.85
N GLU A 283 1.63 -22.22 -6.27
CA GLU A 283 2.80 -22.31 -5.42
C GLU A 283 2.69 -21.31 -4.26
N TRP A 284 2.21 -20.11 -4.51
CA TRP A 284 1.91 -19.15 -3.45
C TRP A 284 0.83 -19.67 -2.51
N ARG A 285 -0.25 -20.30 -3.00
CA ARG A 285 -1.25 -20.94 -2.13
C ARG A 285 -0.62 -21.94 -1.17
N GLN A 286 0.35 -22.74 -1.63
CA GLN A 286 1.07 -23.67 -0.78
C GLN A 286 1.94 -22.96 0.26
N ARG A 287 2.70 -21.93 -0.14
CA ARG A 287 3.53 -21.12 0.77
C ARG A 287 2.70 -20.44 1.84
N LEU A 288 1.64 -19.74 1.44
CA LEU A 288 0.73 -19.02 2.34
C LEU A 288 0.10 -19.95 3.38
N THR A 289 -0.29 -21.15 2.97
CA THR A 289 -0.84 -22.15 3.88
C THR A 289 0.22 -22.70 4.83
N ARG A 290 1.41 -23.04 4.31
CA ARG A 290 2.53 -23.57 5.11
C ARG A 290 3.00 -22.57 6.16
N ASP A 291 3.08 -21.30 5.79
CA ASP A 291 3.67 -20.26 6.61
C ASP A 291 2.67 -19.59 7.58
N GLY A 292 1.40 -20.05 7.62
CA GLY A 292 0.41 -19.62 8.62
C GLY A 292 -0.42 -18.39 8.25
N HIS A 293 -0.40 -17.94 6.99
CA HIS A 293 -1.20 -16.78 6.54
C HIS A 293 -2.70 -17.05 6.60
N LEU A 294 -3.11 -18.31 6.43
CA LEU A 294 -4.51 -18.71 6.57
C LEU A 294 -4.99 -18.44 8.00
N ASP A 295 -4.25 -18.91 9.01
CA ASP A 295 -4.56 -18.69 10.43
C ASP A 295 -4.63 -17.19 10.77
N ARG A 296 -3.73 -16.39 10.20
CA ARG A 296 -3.81 -14.93 10.32
C ARG A 296 -5.10 -14.37 9.70
N CYS A 297 -5.44 -14.75 8.47
CA CYS A 297 -6.69 -14.31 7.82
C CYS A 297 -7.93 -14.69 8.66
N ILE A 298 -7.90 -15.86 9.30
CA ILE A 298 -8.94 -16.34 10.20
C ILE A 298 -9.07 -15.46 11.45
N SER A 299 -7.94 -15.07 12.04
CA SER A 299 -7.95 -14.16 13.19
C SER A 299 -8.54 -12.78 12.88
N LEU A 300 -8.46 -12.35 11.61
CA LEU A 300 -8.95 -11.04 11.13
C LEU A 300 -10.47 -11.00 10.90
N VAL A 301 -11.13 -12.16 10.78
CA VAL A 301 -12.58 -12.29 10.46
C VAL A 301 -13.46 -11.46 11.38
N ASN A 302 -13.20 -11.49 12.69
CA ASN A 302 -14.00 -10.77 13.66
C ASN A 302 -13.85 -9.25 13.50
N GLY A 303 -12.63 -8.76 13.28
CA GLY A 303 -12.36 -7.33 13.08
C GLY A 303 -13.05 -6.79 11.82
N VAL A 304 -12.95 -7.53 10.72
CA VAL A 304 -13.62 -7.20 9.45
C VAL A 304 -15.15 -7.20 9.60
N SER A 305 -15.70 -8.20 10.30
CA SER A 305 -17.15 -8.36 10.46
C SER A 305 -17.79 -7.27 11.33
N GLN A 306 -17.10 -6.83 12.40
CA GLN A 306 -17.65 -5.87 13.36
C GLN A 306 -17.79 -4.45 12.79
N LYS A 307 -16.86 -4.04 11.94
CA LYS A 307 -16.82 -2.67 11.41
C LYS A 307 -17.61 -2.47 10.11
N GLY A 308 -18.28 -3.51 9.62
CA GLY A 308 -19.05 -3.45 8.37
C GLY A 308 -18.17 -3.24 7.13
N HIS A 309 -16.89 -3.62 7.19
CA HIS A 309 -15.94 -3.51 6.07
C HIS A 309 -16.20 -4.58 5.02
N SER A 310 -17.19 -4.32 4.19
CA SER A 310 -17.70 -5.27 3.24
C SER A 310 -16.72 -5.74 2.18
N ASP A 311 -15.84 -4.85 1.76
CA ASP A 311 -14.95 -5.08 0.61
C ASP A 311 -13.81 -6.00 1.04
N VAL A 312 -13.41 -5.92 2.30
CA VAL A 312 -12.39 -6.79 2.90
C VAL A 312 -12.93 -8.21 3.11
N GLY A 313 -14.21 -8.31 3.50
CA GLY A 313 -14.89 -9.58 3.64
C GLY A 313 -14.96 -10.36 2.32
N PHE A 314 -15.13 -9.66 1.19
CA PHE A 314 -15.09 -10.25 -0.15
C PHE A 314 -13.78 -11.02 -0.38
N TYR A 315 -12.64 -10.34 -0.17
CA TYR A 315 -11.32 -10.93 -0.39
C TYR A 315 -11.06 -12.12 0.53
N LEU A 316 -11.42 -12.01 1.81
CA LEU A 316 -11.28 -13.11 2.77
C LEU A 316 -12.06 -14.36 2.32
N LEU A 317 -13.29 -14.19 1.86
CA LEU A 317 -14.10 -15.32 1.40
C LEU A 317 -13.44 -16.03 0.21
N VAL A 318 -12.90 -15.25 -0.75
CA VAL A 318 -12.22 -15.81 -1.92
C VAL A 318 -10.92 -16.52 -1.53
N ILE A 319 -10.13 -15.93 -0.62
CA ILE A 319 -8.91 -16.56 -0.08
C ILE A 319 -9.24 -17.94 0.49
N PHE A 320 -10.26 -18.02 1.35
CA PHE A 320 -10.69 -19.29 1.95
C PHE A 320 -11.17 -20.29 0.90
N GLY A 321 -11.95 -19.84 -0.09
CA GLY A 321 -12.40 -20.70 -1.19
C GLY A 321 -11.25 -21.26 -2.04
N ARG A 322 -10.26 -20.44 -2.37
CA ARG A 322 -9.08 -20.83 -3.19
C ARG A 322 -8.12 -21.74 -2.44
N ILE A 323 -7.97 -21.57 -1.14
CA ILE A 323 -7.13 -22.47 -0.33
C ILE A 323 -7.85 -23.80 -0.09
N LYS A 324 -9.17 -23.79 0.15
CA LYS A 324 -9.99 -25.00 0.33
C LYS A 324 -9.97 -25.92 -0.89
N SER A 325 -10.09 -25.36 -2.10
CA SER A 325 -10.10 -26.16 -3.34
C SER A 325 -8.82 -26.96 -3.58
N SER A 326 -7.74 -26.68 -2.83
CA SER A 326 -6.51 -27.48 -2.83
C SER A 326 -6.58 -28.77 -2.01
N GLY A 327 -7.75 -29.10 -1.42
CA GLY A 327 -7.99 -30.38 -0.74
C GLY A 327 -7.73 -30.39 0.76
N ARG A 328 -7.69 -29.21 1.41
CA ARG A 328 -7.66 -29.11 2.89
C ARG A 328 -9.03 -28.73 3.43
N ASP A 329 -9.40 -29.35 4.55
CA ASP A 329 -10.60 -28.98 5.31
C ASP A 329 -10.46 -27.54 5.83
N LEU A 330 -11.57 -26.81 5.85
CA LEU A 330 -11.58 -25.48 6.45
C LEU A 330 -11.40 -25.60 7.96
N PRO A 331 -10.64 -24.69 8.59
CA PRO A 331 -10.50 -24.65 10.04
C PRO A 331 -11.75 -24.15 10.76
N PHE A 332 -12.75 -23.67 10.02
CA PHE A 332 -14.03 -23.24 10.60
C PHE A 332 -15.06 -24.36 10.56
N SER A 333 -15.71 -24.57 11.70
CA SER A 333 -16.98 -25.28 11.70
C SER A 333 -18.06 -24.41 11.05
N PRO A 334 -18.90 -24.94 10.14
CA PRO A 334 -20.09 -24.24 9.63
C PRO A 334 -21.02 -23.72 10.73
N ALA A 335 -20.93 -24.27 11.94
CA ALA A 335 -21.72 -23.83 13.10
C ALA A 335 -21.25 -22.49 13.71
N GLU A 336 -20.13 -21.92 13.27
CA GLU A 336 -19.69 -20.63 13.78
C GLU A 336 -20.47 -19.48 13.12
N GLU A 337 -21.40 -18.87 13.85
CA GLU A 337 -22.15 -17.66 13.46
C GLU A 337 -21.26 -16.54 12.90
N ARG A 338 -19.95 -16.59 13.21
CA ARG A 338 -18.91 -15.64 12.77
C ARG A 338 -18.68 -15.63 11.25
N CYS A 339 -18.96 -16.73 10.55
CA CYS A 339 -18.77 -16.82 9.10
C CYS A 339 -19.93 -16.18 8.31
N TRP A 340 -21.11 -16.05 8.93
CA TRP A 340 -22.29 -15.51 8.24
C TRP A 340 -22.12 -14.05 7.80
N PRO A 341 -21.63 -13.12 8.65
CA PRO A 341 -21.32 -11.76 8.21
C PRO A 341 -20.32 -11.70 7.05
N LEU A 342 -19.35 -12.61 6.97
CA LEU A 342 -18.41 -12.67 5.84
C LEU A 342 -19.02 -13.17 4.54
N LEU A 343 -20.09 -13.96 4.61
CA LEU A 343 -20.86 -14.32 3.43
C LEU A 343 -21.78 -13.18 3.05
N LYS A 344 -22.59 -12.69 3.99
CA LYS A 344 -23.66 -11.73 3.70
C LYS A 344 -23.17 -10.33 3.35
N ASN A 345 -22.28 -9.75 4.18
CA ASN A 345 -21.90 -8.35 4.05
C ASN A 345 -21.23 -8.02 2.69
N PRO A 346 -20.35 -8.88 2.16
CA PRO A 346 -19.77 -8.63 0.84
C PRO A 346 -20.80 -8.62 -0.29
N TRP A 347 -21.78 -9.55 -0.29
CA TRP A 347 -22.87 -9.53 -1.27
C TRP A 347 -23.73 -8.27 -1.16
N ASN A 348 -24.02 -7.84 0.08
CA ASN A 348 -24.72 -6.59 0.33
C ASN A 348 -23.94 -5.36 -0.17
N SER A 349 -22.62 -5.38 -0.28
CA SER A 349 -21.87 -4.21 -0.74
C SER A 349 -21.46 -4.24 -2.19
N VAL A 350 -21.21 -5.43 -2.71
CA VAL A 350 -21.02 -5.63 -4.15
C VAL A 350 -22.16 -4.98 -4.93
N LYS A 351 -23.42 -5.04 -4.45
CA LYS A 351 -24.54 -4.37 -5.11
C LYS A 351 -24.38 -2.85 -5.28
N TYR A 352 -23.56 -2.19 -4.47
CA TYR A 352 -23.24 -0.76 -4.59
C TYR A 352 -21.94 -0.50 -5.37
N LEU A 353 -21.07 -1.49 -5.52
CA LEU A 353 -19.78 -1.39 -6.20
C LEU A 353 -19.80 -1.82 -7.67
N VAL A 354 -20.93 -2.37 -8.13
CA VAL A 354 -21.18 -2.72 -9.54
C VAL A 354 -21.19 -1.44 -10.38
N GLY A 355 -20.02 -1.07 -10.88
CA GLY A 355 -19.75 0.20 -11.58
C GLY A 355 -18.27 0.59 -11.53
N GLU A 356 -17.51 0.04 -10.58
CA GLU A 356 -16.04 0.13 -10.55
C GLU A 356 -15.43 -1.09 -11.26
N ASP A 357 -14.62 -0.85 -12.30
CA ASP A 357 -14.10 -1.90 -13.22
C ASP A 357 -13.38 -3.06 -12.52
N GLY A 358 -12.83 -2.85 -11.32
CA GLY A 358 -12.03 -3.84 -10.61
C GLY A 358 -12.79 -5.06 -10.07
N TYR A 359 -14.09 -4.95 -9.79
CA TYR A 359 -14.83 -6.04 -9.12
C TYR A 359 -15.41 -7.09 -10.08
N VAL A 360 -15.58 -6.75 -11.36
CA VAL A 360 -16.27 -7.61 -12.34
C VAL A 360 -15.49 -8.90 -12.59
N ASP A 361 -14.18 -8.79 -12.77
CA ASP A 361 -13.29 -9.92 -13.05
C ASP A 361 -13.18 -10.90 -11.86
N GLU A 362 -13.48 -10.41 -10.65
CA GLU A 362 -13.35 -11.18 -9.41
C GLU A 362 -14.66 -11.91 -9.04
N MET A 363 -15.79 -11.53 -9.64
CA MET A 363 -17.11 -12.12 -9.36
C MET A 363 -17.18 -13.65 -9.51
N PRO A 364 -16.61 -14.27 -10.56
CA PRO A 364 -16.68 -15.73 -10.72
C PRO A 364 -16.01 -16.46 -9.55
N ALA A 365 -14.88 -15.94 -9.06
CA ALA A 365 -14.18 -16.50 -7.91
C ALA A 365 -15.00 -16.35 -6.63
N PHE A 366 -15.65 -15.20 -6.44
CA PHE A 366 -16.52 -14.92 -5.29
C PHE A 366 -17.80 -15.77 -5.28
N VAL A 367 -18.46 -15.96 -6.42
CA VAL A 367 -19.59 -16.88 -6.57
C VAL A 367 -19.17 -18.30 -6.22
N THR A 368 -18.02 -18.75 -6.73
CA THR A 368 -17.48 -20.08 -6.46
C THR A 368 -17.17 -20.26 -4.98
N ALA A 369 -16.52 -19.28 -4.36
CA ALA A 369 -16.23 -19.28 -2.93
C ALA A 369 -17.52 -19.30 -2.09
N THR A 370 -18.52 -18.49 -2.44
CA THR A 370 -19.83 -18.48 -1.78
C THR A 370 -20.47 -19.85 -1.84
N ARG A 371 -20.56 -20.47 -3.02
CA ARG A 371 -21.12 -21.83 -3.19
C ARG A 371 -20.37 -22.87 -2.35
N LEU A 372 -19.04 -22.83 -2.38
CA LEU A 372 -18.20 -23.77 -1.62
C LEU A 372 -18.38 -23.64 -0.11
N ASN A 373 -18.74 -22.46 0.39
CA ASN A 373 -19.00 -22.24 1.81
C ASN A 373 -20.45 -22.57 2.19
N LEU A 374 -21.42 -22.34 1.29
CA LEU A 374 -22.82 -22.72 1.51
C LEU A 374 -23.03 -24.23 1.60
N THR A 375 -22.32 -25.03 0.80
CA THR A 375 -22.44 -26.50 0.85
C THR A 375 -21.98 -27.10 2.18
N ILE A 376 -21.22 -26.34 2.98
CA ILE A 376 -20.75 -26.76 4.31
C ILE A 376 -21.80 -26.41 5.38
N LEU A 377 -22.63 -25.40 5.11
CA LEU A 377 -23.59 -24.83 6.05
C LEU A 377 -24.95 -25.56 6.08
N ASP A 378 -25.15 -26.57 5.23
CA ASP A 378 -26.46 -27.22 5.05
C ASP A 378 -26.96 -27.95 6.31
N ASP A 379 -26.06 -28.39 7.20
CA ASP A 379 -26.40 -29.04 8.47
C ASP A 379 -26.59 -28.01 9.62
N GLY A 380 -27.57 -27.11 9.49
CA GLY A 380 -28.06 -26.33 10.65
C GLY A 380 -28.23 -24.81 10.47
N VAL A 381 -27.98 -24.24 9.28
CA VAL A 381 -28.19 -22.80 9.06
C VAL A 381 -29.68 -22.44 8.97
N PRO A 382 -30.14 -21.36 9.64
CA PRO A 382 -31.52 -20.90 9.55
C PRO A 382 -31.93 -20.59 8.11
N ARG A 383 -33.08 -21.10 7.64
CA ARG A 383 -33.63 -20.82 6.29
C ARG A 383 -33.67 -19.32 5.94
N LYS A 384 -33.90 -18.46 6.95
CA LYS A 384 -33.91 -17.00 6.80
C LYS A 384 -32.61 -16.46 6.20
N TRP A 385 -31.46 -17.03 6.57
CA TRP A 385 -30.16 -16.61 6.07
C TRP A 385 -30.04 -16.84 4.57
N PHE A 386 -30.44 -18.01 4.08
CA PHE A 386 -30.45 -18.31 2.65
C PHE A 386 -31.36 -17.37 1.86
N THR A 387 -32.53 -17.02 2.39
CA THR A 387 -33.44 -16.06 1.74
C THR A 387 -32.79 -14.68 1.59
N GLU A 388 -32.20 -14.15 2.67
CA GLU A 388 -31.54 -12.84 2.65
C GLU A 388 -30.35 -12.81 1.68
N LEU A 389 -29.52 -13.85 1.68
CA LEU A 389 -28.39 -13.94 0.74
C LEU A 389 -28.86 -14.08 -0.71
N ALA A 390 -29.92 -14.85 -0.97
CA ALA A 390 -30.49 -14.97 -2.31
C ALA A 390 -31.01 -13.62 -2.83
N GLU A 391 -31.60 -12.79 -1.95
CA GLU A 391 -32.02 -11.42 -2.28
C GLU A 391 -30.81 -10.54 -2.64
N ASP A 392 -29.74 -10.54 -1.84
CA ASP A 392 -28.54 -9.75 -2.12
C ASP A 392 -27.83 -10.18 -3.42
N VAL A 393 -27.75 -11.50 -3.68
CA VAL A 393 -27.22 -12.06 -4.94
C VAL A 393 -28.09 -11.65 -6.13
N HIS A 394 -29.42 -11.75 -5.99
CA HIS A 394 -30.35 -11.36 -7.06
C HIS A 394 -30.20 -9.88 -7.41
N MET A 395 -30.15 -9.00 -6.40
CA MET A 395 -29.95 -7.56 -6.61
C MET A 395 -28.62 -7.25 -7.30
N THR A 396 -27.54 -7.92 -6.89
CA THR A 396 -26.23 -7.81 -7.54
C THR A 396 -26.30 -8.17 -9.02
N LEU A 397 -26.97 -9.26 -9.37
CA LEU A 397 -27.13 -9.70 -10.76
C LEU A 397 -27.93 -8.70 -11.59
N VAL A 398 -29.01 -8.14 -11.03
CA VAL A 398 -29.81 -7.10 -11.69
C VAL A 398 -28.95 -5.87 -11.98
N ASN A 399 -28.15 -5.42 -11.02
CA ASN A 399 -27.26 -4.27 -11.20
C ASN A 399 -26.20 -4.54 -12.28
N LEU A 400 -25.60 -5.74 -12.29
CA LEU A 400 -24.61 -6.11 -13.31
C LEU A 400 -25.21 -6.10 -14.72
N GLN A 401 -26.45 -6.59 -14.87
CA GLN A 401 -27.18 -6.56 -16.14
C GLN A 401 -27.49 -5.13 -16.60
N GLN A 402 -27.84 -4.23 -15.68
CA GLN A 402 -28.08 -2.82 -15.98
C GLN A 402 -26.80 -2.11 -16.42
N SER A 403 -25.69 -2.30 -15.70
CA SER A 403 -24.39 -1.72 -16.06
C SER A 403 -23.91 -2.22 -17.43
N GLN A 404 -24.11 -3.51 -17.73
CA GLN A 404 -23.79 -4.06 -19.05
C GLN A 404 -24.62 -3.41 -20.17
N ALA A 405 -25.92 -3.16 -19.95
CA ALA A 405 -26.76 -2.50 -20.94
C ALA A 405 -26.30 -1.07 -21.24
N ILE A 406 -25.90 -0.31 -20.20
CA ILE A 406 -25.36 1.06 -20.35
C ILE A 406 -24.08 1.06 -21.18
N LEU A 407 -23.15 0.13 -20.92
CA LEU A 407 -21.90 0.03 -21.67
C LEU A 407 -22.12 -0.28 -23.16
N VAL A 408 -23.13 -1.09 -23.48
CA VAL A 408 -23.48 -1.44 -24.87
C VAL A 408 -24.14 -0.26 -25.61
N GLU A 409 -24.87 0.61 -24.92
CA GLU A 409 -25.48 1.81 -25.54
C GLU A 409 -24.47 2.94 -25.82
N HIS A 410 -23.29 2.90 -25.19
CA HIS A 410 -22.23 3.89 -25.34
C HIS A 410 -21.07 3.45 -26.25
N GLN A 411 -21.11 2.22 -26.79
CA GLN A 411 -20.22 1.72 -27.85
C GLN A 411 -20.88 1.85 -29.22
#